data_AF-A0A521IAF8-F1
#
_entry.id   AF-A0A521IAF8-F1
#
_cell.length_a   1.000
_cell.length_b   1.000
_cell.length_c   1.000
_cell.angle_alpha   90.00
_cell.angle_beta   90.00
_cell.angle_gamma   90.00
#
_symmetry.space_group_name_H-M   'P 1'
#
loop_
_entity.id
_entity.type
_entity.pdbx_description
1 polymer ?
#
loop_
_entity_poly.entity_id
_entity_poly.type
_entity_poly.pdbx_seq_one_letter_code
_entity_poly.pdbx_strand_id
1 'polypeptide(L)'
;MKQPTFLKKKRPFGVYIIIVVLVVLAANYGADLVRIARGIPPQTLPELPGDADWVLFIATIAFFVILSVGLWRLHTWAWFAAMIAGGLTLFYCIWHVLNGGTPFVTMALLIVMVFYLNLIEVKAAFHAKPSEERF
;
A
#
# COMPACT_ATOMS: atom_id res chain seq x y z
N MET A 1 14.37 22.61 -37.96
CA MET A 1 14.01 21.29 -37.38
C MET A 1 14.08 21.41 -35.86
N LYS A 2 12.97 21.35 -35.13
CA LYS A 2 12.97 21.34 -33.66
C LYS A 2 13.25 19.90 -33.21
N GLN A 3 14.33 19.69 -32.47
CA GLN A 3 14.62 18.39 -31.86
C GLN A 3 13.47 18.01 -30.91
N PRO A 4 13.02 16.74 -30.90
CA PRO A 4 12.06 16.29 -29.91
C PRO A 4 12.73 16.37 -28.54
N THR A 5 12.29 17.33 -27.73
CA THR A 5 12.69 17.42 -26.34
C THR A 5 12.26 16.14 -25.64
N PHE A 6 13.22 15.34 -25.17
CA PHE A 6 12.99 14.17 -24.34
C PHE A 6 12.31 14.61 -23.04
N LEU A 7 10.98 14.72 -23.05
CA LEU A 7 10.20 15.06 -21.86
C LEU A 7 10.42 13.94 -20.84
N LYS A 8 11.19 14.26 -19.80
CA LYS A 8 11.42 13.40 -18.64
C LYS A 8 10.06 12.94 -18.11
N LYS A 9 9.75 11.65 -18.28
CA LYS A 9 8.44 11.08 -17.93
C LYS A 9 8.22 11.27 -16.43
N LYS A 10 7.40 12.26 -16.06
CA LYS A 10 7.05 12.51 -14.66
C LYS A 10 6.22 11.33 -14.15
N ARG A 11 6.49 10.88 -12.92
CA ARG A 11 5.65 9.87 -12.27
C ARG A 11 4.24 10.45 -12.09
N PRO A 12 3.17 9.67 -12.36
CA PRO A 12 1.82 10.16 -12.21
C PRO A 12 1.54 10.49 -10.75
N PHE A 13 0.75 11.55 -10.51
CA PHE A 13 0.43 12.02 -9.16
C PHE A 13 -0.13 10.90 -8.28
N GLY A 14 -0.95 10.03 -8.85
CA GLY A 14 -1.56 8.92 -8.12
C GLY A 14 -0.58 7.93 -7.50
N VAL A 15 0.61 7.73 -8.09
CA VAL A 15 1.64 6.87 -7.48
C VAL A 15 2.13 7.45 -6.16
N TYR A 16 2.28 8.77 -6.06
CA TYR A 16 2.67 9.41 -4.81
C TYR A 16 1.61 9.25 -3.73
N ILE A 17 0.33 9.38 -4.10
CA ILE A 17 -0.78 9.17 -3.15
C ILE A 17 -0.77 7.73 -2.62
N ILE A 18 -0.61 6.72 -3.48
CA ILE A 18 -0.55 5.32 -3.04
C ILE A 18 0.62 5.09 -2.08
N ILE A 19 1.78 5.67 -2.37
CA ILE A 19 2.97 5.54 -1.51
C ILE A 19 2.72 6.21 -0.15
N VAL A 20 2.14 7.41 -0.13
CA VAL A 20 1.78 8.09 1.12
C VAL A 20 0.81 7.23 1.92
N VAL A 21 -0.21 6.67 1.28
CA VAL A 21 -1.17 5.78 1.95
C VAL A 21 -0.48 4.54 2.53
N LEU A 22 0.40 3.87 1.78
CA LEU A 22 1.15 2.72 2.27
C LEU A 22 2.05 3.07 3.46
N VAL A 23 2.70 4.24 3.44
CA VAL A 23 3.52 4.73 4.56
C VAL A 23 2.65 5.01 5.78
N VAL A 24 1.48 5.63 5.61
CA VAL A 24 0.54 5.88 6.71
C VAL A 24 0.00 4.56 7.27
N LEU A 25 -0.31 3.57 6.41
CA LEU A 25 -0.68 2.23 6.85
C LEU A 25 0.45 1.60 7.67
N ALA A 26 1.68 1.58 7.15
CA ALA A 26 2.84 1.06 7.89
C ALA A 26 3.03 1.75 9.24
N ALA A 27 2.85 3.07 9.31
CA ALA A 27 2.91 3.82 10.57
C ALA A 27 1.79 3.42 11.53
N ASN A 28 0.57 3.15 11.03
CA ASN A 28 -0.55 2.69 11.85
C ASN A 28 -0.26 1.31 12.50
N TYR A 29 0.30 0.37 11.72
CA TYR A 29 0.77 -0.91 12.27
C TYR A 29 1.95 -0.71 13.25
N GLY A 30 2.83 0.26 13.01
CA GLY A 30 3.90 0.62 13.95
C GLY A 30 3.37 1.20 15.26
N ALA A 31 2.28 1.97 15.22
CA ALA A 31 1.62 2.46 16.42
C ALA A 31 1.02 1.31 17.23
N ASP A 32 0.46 0.29 16.57
CA ASP A 32 -0.02 -0.92 17.24
C ASP A 32 1.11 -1.71 17.91
N LEU A 33 2.31 -1.79 17.32
CA LEU A 33 3.47 -2.37 18.00
C LEU A 33 3.77 -1.64 19.33
N VAL A 34 3.68 -0.32 19.36
CA VAL A 34 3.87 0.47 20.59
C VAL A 34 2.75 0.19 21.60
N ARG A 35 1.52 -0.05 21.14
CA ARG A 35 0.40 -0.44 22.02
C ARG A 35 0.64 -1.82 22.62
N ILE A 36 1.03 -2.81 21.82
CA ILE A 36 1.36 -4.17 22.29
C ILE A 36 2.53 -4.11 23.29
N ALA A 37 3.55 -3.27 23.04
CA ALA A 37 4.66 -3.05 23.97
C ALA A 37 4.21 -2.59 25.36
N ARG A 38 3.05 -1.91 25.41
CA ARG A 38 2.45 -1.33 26.62
C ARG A 38 1.30 -2.16 27.17
N GLY A 39 1.05 -3.36 26.64
CA GLY A 39 -0.06 -4.22 27.05
C GLY A 39 -1.45 -3.70 26.64
N ILE A 40 -1.51 -2.78 25.67
CA ILE A 40 -2.76 -2.24 25.12
C ILE A 40 -3.14 -3.07 23.88
N PRO A 41 -4.40 -3.52 23.74
CA PRO A 41 -4.84 -4.24 22.55
C PRO A 41 -4.60 -3.43 21.26
N PRO A 42 -4.12 -4.08 20.18
CA PRO A 42 -3.95 -3.44 18.89
C PRO A 42 -5.30 -3.07 18.27
N GLN A 43 -5.34 -2.01 17.46
CA GLN A 43 -6.56 -1.58 16.79
C GLN A 43 -6.78 -2.26 15.43
N THR A 44 -5.71 -2.59 14.71
CA THR A 44 -5.82 -3.14 13.35
C THR A 44 -6.12 -4.63 13.32
N LEU A 45 -5.60 -5.41 14.28
CA LEU A 45 -5.76 -6.87 14.36
C LEU A 45 -5.99 -7.31 15.83
N PRO A 46 -7.17 -7.02 16.41
CA PRO A 46 -7.43 -7.26 17.84
C PRO A 46 -7.61 -8.73 18.24
N GLU A 47 -7.81 -9.62 17.27
CA GLU A 47 -8.16 -11.04 17.49
C GLU A 47 -6.97 -12.00 17.45
N LEU A 48 -5.74 -11.50 17.30
CA LEU A 48 -4.57 -12.37 17.20
C LEU A 48 -4.16 -12.94 18.58
N PRO A 49 -3.96 -14.27 18.71
CA PRO A 49 -3.43 -14.87 19.92
C PRO A 49 -1.94 -14.54 20.08
N GLY A 50 -1.50 -14.33 21.34
CA GLY A 50 -0.22 -13.73 21.73
C GLY A 50 1.07 -14.26 21.10
N ASP A 51 2.18 -13.56 21.39
CA ASP A 51 3.57 -13.69 20.87
C ASP A 51 3.74 -13.61 19.34
N ALA A 52 2.85 -14.26 18.58
CA ALA A 52 2.78 -14.22 17.12
C ALA A 52 2.44 -12.83 16.56
N ASP A 53 1.85 -11.96 17.37
CA ASP A 53 1.49 -10.59 17.02
C ASP A 53 2.72 -9.81 16.52
N TRP A 54 3.81 -9.81 17.29
CA TRP A 54 4.99 -9.01 17.00
C TRP A 54 5.58 -9.32 15.63
N VAL A 55 5.73 -10.60 15.32
CA VAL A 55 6.30 -11.06 14.05
C VAL A 55 5.38 -10.67 12.90
N LEU A 56 4.07 -10.88 13.04
CA LEU A 56 3.12 -10.54 11.99
C LEU A 56 3.07 -9.04 11.73
N PHE A 57 2.99 -8.21 12.77
CA PHE A 57 3.00 -6.75 12.66
C PHE A 57 4.29 -6.24 12.01
N ILE A 58 5.46 -6.73 12.44
CA ILE A 58 6.75 -6.37 11.82
C ILE A 58 6.80 -6.78 10.35
N ALA A 59 6.34 -7.99 10.02
CA ALA A 59 6.28 -8.48 8.65
C ALA A 59 5.34 -7.63 7.79
N THR A 60 4.17 -7.24 8.31
CA THR A 60 3.21 -6.37 7.61
C THR A 60 3.79 -4.97 7.37
N ILE A 61 4.47 -4.38 8.35
CA ILE A 61 5.16 -3.09 8.19
C ILE A 61 6.24 -3.19 7.11
N ALA A 62 7.11 -4.21 7.21
CA ALA A 62 8.16 -4.43 6.23
C ALA A 62 7.58 -4.62 4.82
N PHE A 63 6.49 -5.37 4.70
CA PHE A 63 5.78 -5.58 3.44
C PHE A 63 5.27 -4.26 2.83
N PHE A 64 4.62 -3.38 3.60
CA PHE A 64 4.17 -2.09 3.08
C PHE A 64 5.32 -1.15 2.71
N VAL A 65 6.44 -1.19 3.44
CA VAL A 65 7.65 -0.44 3.08
C VAL A 65 8.23 -0.97 1.76
N ILE A 66 8.31 -2.29 1.60
CA ILE A 66 8.76 -2.94 0.37
C ILE A 66 7.87 -2.56 -0.82
N LEU A 67 6.55 -2.56 -0.65
CA LEU A 67 5.62 -2.10 -1.69
C LEU A 67 5.81 -0.62 -2.00
N SER A 68 6.00 0.23 -1.00
CA SER A 68 6.24 1.66 -1.18
C SER A 68 7.49 1.92 -2.02
N VAL A 69 8.60 1.22 -1.71
CA VAL A 69 9.85 1.29 -2.48
C VAL A 69 9.66 0.71 -3.89
N GLY A 70 8.92 -0.39 -4.01
CA GLY A 70 8.60 -1.02 -5.29
C GLY A 70 7.83 -0.09 -6.23
N LEU A 71 6.78 0.57 -5.71
CA LEU A 71 5.99 1.55 -6.43
C LEU A 71 6.80 2.81 -6.75
N TRP A 72 7.68 3.25 -5.84
CA TRP A 72 8.59 4.37 -6.10
C TRP A 72 9.52 4.09 -7.28
N ARG A 73 9.97 2.85 -7.41
CA ARG A 73 10.77 2.36 -8.54
C ARG A 73 9.94 1.94 -9.76
N LEU A 74 8.61 2.12 -9.71
CA LEU A 74 7.67 1.73 -10.76
C LEU A 74 7.76 0.25 -11.16
N HIS A 75 8.09 -0.64 -10.23
CA HIS A 75 8.09 -2.07 -10.50
C HIS A 75 6.65 -2.59 -10.67
N THR A 76 6.37 -3.26 -11.79
CA THR A 76 5.04 -3.80 -12.11
C THR A 76 4.54 -4.81 -11.07
N TRP A 77 5.44 -5.63 -10.51
CA TRP A 77 5.07 -6.59 -9.46
C TRP A 77 4.55 -5.90 -8.19
N ALA A 78 5.08 -4.72 -7.85
CA ALA A 78 4.68 -3.98 -6.65
C ALA A 78 3.26 -3.41 -6.81
N TRP A 79 2.88 -3.04 -8.04
CA TRP A 79 1.51 -2.63 -8.35
C TRP A 79 0.52 -3.79 -8.18
N PHE A 80 0.82 -4.97 -8.73
CA PHE A 80 -0.01 -6.16 -8.54
C PHE A 80 -0.10 -6.57 -7.06
N ALA A 81 1.02 -6.58 -6.35
CA ALA A 81 1.05 -6.92 -4.93
C ALA A 81 0.26 -5.90 -4.09
N ALA A 82 0.34 -4.61 -4.41
CA ALA A 82 -0.47 -3.56 -3.77
C ALA A 82 -1.97 -3.73 -4.04
N MET A 83 -2.37 -4.13 -5.25
CA MET A 83 -3.77 -4.44 -5.59
C MET A 83 -4.30 -5.62 -4.77
N ILE A 84 -3.54 -6.71 -4.70
CA ILE A 84 -3.91 -7.92 -3.94
C ILE A 84 -3.98 -7.59 -2.45
N ALA A 85 -2.92 -6.99 -1.90
CA ALA A 85 -2.85 -6.63 -0.50
C ALA A 85 -3.98 -5.67 -0.11
N GLY A 86 -4.18 -4.60 -0.89
CA GLY A 86 -5.26 -3.64 -0.64
C GLY A 86 -6.64 -4.30 -0.64
N GLY A 87 -6.90 -5.21 -1.60
CA GLY A 87 -8.14 -5.97 -1.66
C GLY A 87 -8.36 -6.90 -0.46
N LEU A 88 -7.34 -7.68 -0.08
CA LEU A 88 -7.40 -8.58 1.07
C LEU A 88 -7.57 -7.84 2.40
N THR A 89 -6.81 -6.76 2.60
CA THR A 89 -6.94 -5.94 3.81
C THR A 89 -8.29 -5.25 3.87
N LEU A 90 -8.83 -4.78 2.74
CA LEU A 90 -10.15 -4.14 2.70
C LEU A 90 -11.25 -5.16 3.01
N PHE A 91 -11.16 -6.36 2.44
CA PHE A 91 -12.06 -7.47 2.75
C PHE A 91 -12.04 -7.79 4.25
N TYR A 92 -10.84 -7.90 4.84
CA TYR A 92 -10.68 -8.11 6.28
C TYR A 92 -11.32 -6.96 7.10
N CYS A 93 -11.11 -5.70 6.71
CA CYS A 93 -11.72 -4.56 7.40
C CYS A 93 -13.25 -4.63 7.38
N ILE A 94 -13.84 -4.98 6.24
CA ILE A 94 -15.29 -5.14 6.09
C ILE A 94 -15.78 -6.28 6.99
N TRP A 95 -15.13 -7.44 6.94
CA TRP A 95 -15.45 -8.57 7.81
C TRP A 95 -15.38 -8.17 9.29
N HIS A 96 -14.35 -7.42 9.69
CA HIS A 96 -14.18 -6.98 11.06
C HIS A 96 -15.28 -5.98 11.48
N VAL A 97 -15.68 -5.05 10.61
CA VAL A 97 -16.84 -4.17 10.85
C VAL A 97 -18.13 -4.99 11.07
N LEU A 98 -18.35 -6.03 10.27
CA LEU A 98 -19.53 -6.91 10.42
C LEU A 98 -19.55 -7.66 11.76
N ASN A 99 -18.39 -7.83 12.40
CA ASN A 99 -18.25 -8.44 13.74
C ASN A 99 -18.16 -7.40 14.87
N GLY A 100 -18.50 -6.13 14.61
CA GLY A 100 -18.52 -5.06 15.62
C GLY A 100 -17.21 -4.28 15.77
N GLY A 101 -16.22 -4.55 14.93
CA GLY A 101 -14.96 -3.80 14.86
C GLY A 101 -15.12 -2.39 14.30
N THR A 102 -14.13 -1.53 14.52
CA THR A 102 -14.14 -0.12 14.07
C THR A 102 -12.90 0.30 13.27
N PRO A 103 -12.45 -0.46 12.25
CA PRO A 103 -11.24 -0.15 11.46
C PRO A 103 -11.47 0.96 10.42
N PHE A 104 -12.26 2.00 10.74
CA PHE A 104 -12.74 3.01 9.79
C PHE A 104 -11.61 3.78 9.12
N VAL A 105 -10.55 4.12 9.86
CA VAL A 105 -9.38 4.85 9.33
C VAL A 105 -8.64 3.99 8.30
N THR A 106 -8.32 2.75 8.65
CA THR A 106 -7.67 1.79 7.75
C THR A 106 -8.52 1.55 6.50
N MET A 107 -9.84 1.37 6.68
CA MET A 107 -10.77 1.17 5.57
C MET A 107 -10.82 2.38 4.63
N ALA A 108 -10.88 3.61 5.16
CA ALA A 108 -10.86 4.83 4.35
C ALA A 108 -9.56 4.97 3.55
N LEU A 109 -8.41 4.67 4.16
CA LEU A 109 -7.11 4.67 3.47
C LEU A 109 -7.07 3.64 2.34
N LEU A 110 -7.57 2.43 2.57
CA LEU A 110 -7.62 1.36 1.57
C LEU A 110 -8.55 1.71 0.40
N ILE A 111 -9.69 2.36 0.66
CA ILE A 111 -10.58 2.86 -0.37
C ILE A 111 -9.83 3.86 -1.27
N VAL A 112 -9.16 4.86 -0.68
CA VAL A 112 -8.33 5.82 -1.43
C VAL A 112 -7.27 5.08 -2.25
N MET A 113 -6.56 4.15 -1.64
CA MET A 113 -5.53 3.34 -2.30
C MET A 113 -6.07 2.59 -3.53
N VAL A 114 -7.22 1.92 -3.40
CA VAL A 114 -7.85 1.15 -4.49
C VAL A 114 -8.28 2.07 -5.63
N PHE A 115 -8.87 3.23 -5.34
CA PHE A 115 -9.23 4.20 -6.38
C PHE A 115 -8.00 4.68 -7.15
N TYR A 116 -6.94 5.07 -6.45
CA TYR A 116 -5.72 5.57 -7.08
C TYR A 116 -4.95 4.50 -7.84
N LEU A 117 -4.88 3.27 -7.32
CA LEU A 117 -4.29 2.12 -8.03
C LEU A 117 -5.02 1.81 -9.34
N ASN A 118 -6.31 2.15 -9.41
CA ASN A 118 -7.15 1.87 -10.57
C ASN A 118 -7.19 2.98 -11.63
N LEU A 119 -6.58 4.14 -11.38
CA LEU A 119 -6.51 5.23 -12.34
C LEU A 119 -5.76 4.81 -13.62
N ILE A 120 -6.28 5.25 -14.77
CA ILE A 120 -5.73 4.92 -16.10
C ILE A 120 -4.26 5.34 -16.20
N GLU A 121 -3.92 6.54 -15.72
CA GLU A 121 -2.55 7.06 -15.74
C GLU A 121 -1.57 6.22 -14.90
N VAL A 122 -2.04 5.69 -13.77
CA VAL A 122 -1.25 4.83 -12.88
C VAL A 122 -1.03 3.48 -13.56
N LYS A 123 -2.09 2.85 -14.08
CA LYS A 123 -1.99 1.60 -14.86
C LYS A 123 -1.03 1.74 -16.04
N ALA A 124 -1.13 2.85 -16.78
CA ALA A 124 -0.25 3.14 -17.91
C ALA A 124 1.22 3.29 -17.49
N ALA A 125 1.50 3.82 -16.30
CA ALA A 125 2.87 3.98 -15.81
C ALA A 125 3.54 2.62 -15.50
N PHE A 126 2.80 1.63 -14.99
CA PHE A 126 3.34 0.31 -14.65
C PHE A 126 3.39 -0.67 -15.83
N HIS A 127 2.59 -0.43 -16.87
CA HIS A 127 2.59 -1.21 -18.11
C HIS A 127 3.39 -0.58 -19.25
N ALA A 128 3.97 0.60 -19.04
CA ALA A 128 4.89 1.19 -20.00
C ALA A 128 6.12 0.29 -20.13
N LYS A 129 6.17 -0.51 -21.20
CA LYS A 129 7.39 -1.22 -21.58
C LYS A 129 8.54 -0.20 -21.69
N PRO A 130 9.77 -0.54 -21.25
CA PRO A 130 10.94 0.17 -21.72
C PRO A 130 10.85 0.10 -23.24
N SER A 131 10.73 1.26 -23.90
CA SER A 131 10.74 1.32 -25.35
C SER A 131 11.91 0.48 -25.83
N GLU A 132 11.65 -0.45 -26.75
CA GLU A 132 12.65 -1.05 -27.62
C GLU A 132 13.64 0.05 -28.01
N GLU A 133 14.79 0.08 -27.33
CA GLU A 133 15.99 0.64 -27.90
C GLU A 133 16.27 -0.24 -29.10
N ARG A 134 15.75 0.24 -30.23
CA ARG A 134 16.12 -0.15 -31.58
C ARG A 134 17.65 -0.22 -31.60
N PHE A 135 18.19 -1.42 -31.55
CA PHE A 135 19.48 -1.73 -32.16
C PHE A 135 19.25 -1.96 -33.65
#